data_AF-A0A1C7LKB1-F1
#
_entry.id   AF-A0A1C7LKB1-F1
#
_cell.length_a   1.000
_cell.length_b   1.000
_cell.length_c   1.000
_cell.angle_alpha   90.00
_cell.angle_beta   90.00
_cell.angle_gamma   90.00
#
_symmetry.space_group_name_H-M   'P 1'
#
loop_
_entity.id
_entity.type
_entity.pdbx_description
1 polymer ?
#
loop_
_entity_poly.entity_id
_entity_poly.type
_entity_poly.pdbx_seq_one_letter_code
_entity_poly.pdbx_strand_id
1 'polypeptide(L)'
;MNNHPKITIDLVLDRHTTKEVLHAVLHSILFHRLFGTVKPQIFDVLDVSMPGVNDEGMKQLVHSKVEAFWKSIEGGVNKRGQIIVTFSEKRTQKRWFSTGEVCHLTNAGSISELTSPRFLGRSALEQWIVNAEIRQPTTDRERQKFNADLAAALTQSLETMLTYTSSEQGRAAVPS
;
A
#
# COMPACT_ATOMS: atom_id res chain seq x y z
N MET A 1 -7.34 -23.20 6.79
CA MET A 1 -7.85 -21.83 6.56
C MET A 1 -6.66 -20.91 6.67
N ASN A 2 -6.14 -20.39 5.56
CA ASN A 2 -4.93 -19.57 5.59
C ASN A 2 -5.30 -18.18 6.12
N ASN A 3 -5.12 -17.99 7.43
CA ASN A 3 -5.39 -16.73 8.10
C ASN A 3 -4.22 -15.78 7.82
N HIS A 4 -4.33 -15.02 6.73
CA HIS A 4 -3.31 -14.07 6.35
C HIS A 4 -3.34 -12.88 7.32
N PRO A 5 -2.18 -12.41 7.82
CA PRO A 5 -2.13 -11.24 8.68
C PRO A 5 -2.68 -10.03 7.93
N LYS A 6 -3.67 -9.39 8.54
CA LYS A 6 -4.32 -8.17 8.06
C LYS A 6 -3.97 -7.04 9.01
N ILE A 7 -3.27 -6.04 8.50
CA ILE A 7 -2.91 -4.85 9.24
C ILE A 7 -3.79 -3.71 8.72
N THR A 8 -4.53 -3.07 9.61
CA THR A 8 -5.41 -1.94 9.29
C THR A 8 -4.80 -0.65 9.80
N ILE A 9 -4.79 0.37 8.94
CA ILE A 9 -4.34 1.73 9.26
C ILE A 9 -5.52 2.66 8.97
N ASP A 10 -5.98 3.37 9.98
CA ASP A 10 -7.09 4.32 9.87
C ASP A 10 -6.54 5.74 9.81
N LEU A 11 -6.77 6.44 8.70
CA LEU A 11 -6.31 7.80 8.45
C LEU A 11 -7.49 8.74 8.22
N VAL A 12 -7.45 9.88 8.89
CA VAL A 12 -8.36 11.00 8.61
C VAL A 12 -7.53 12.10 7.93
N LEU A 13 -7.89 12.42 6.69
CA LEU A 13 -7.07 13.23 5.78
C LEU A 13 -7.78 14.52 5.37
N ASP A 14 -7.00 15.56 5.10
CA ASP A 14 -7.50 16.80 4.49
C ASP A 14 -7.46 16.68 2.96
N ARG A 15 -8.40 17.31 2.26
CA ARG A 15 -8.46 17.32 0.78
C ARG A 15 -7.13 17.75 0.15
N HIS A 16 -6.42 18.69 0.76
CA HIS A 16 -5.17 19.24 0.23
C HIS A 16 -3.97 18.32 0.48
N THR A 17 -3.95 17.61 1.61
CA THR A 17 -2.80 16.77 2.01
C THR A 17 -2.99 15.29 1.71
N THR A 18 -4.22 14.86 1.36
CA THR A 18 -4.57 13.44 1.14
C THR A 18 -3.59 12.73 0.22
N LYS A 19 -3.26 13.36 -0.93
CA LYS A 19 -2.36 12.73 -1.91
C LYS A 19 -0.97 12.51 -1.33
N GLU A 20 -0.38 13.55 -0.75
CA GLU A 20 0.97 13.49 -0.16
C GLU A 20 1.06 12.47 0.98
N VAL A 21 0.06 12.44 1.86
CA VAL A 21 0.01 11.49 2.98
C VAL A 21 -0.10 10.05 2.50
N LEU A 22 -1.00 9.76 1.55
CA LEU A 22 -1.16 8.42 0.99
C LEU A 22 0.10 7.96 0.26
N HIS A 23 0.76 8.88 -0.46
CA HIS A 23 2.04 8.62 -1.08
C HIS A 23 3.09 8.17 -0.06
N ALA A 24 3.27 8.95 1.01
CA ALA A 24 4.24 8.63 2.05
C ALA A 24 3.93 7.29 2.71
N VAL A 25 2.68 7.05 3.13
CA VAL A 25 2.27 5.79 3.79
C VAL A 25 2.52 4.58 2.89
N LEU A 26 2.15 4.65 1.61
CA LEU A 26 2.37 3.55 0.67
C LEU A 26 3.87 3.33 0.41
N HIS A 27 4.65 4.40 0.28
CA HIS A 27 6.11 4.29 0.15
C HIS A 27 6.76 3.69 1.40
N SER A 28 6.27 4.00 2.61
CA SER A 28 6.77 3.40 3.86
C SER A 28 6.43 1.92 3.95
N ILE A 29 5.19 1.53 3.65
CA ILE A 29 4.78 0.11 3.63
C ILE A 29 5.67 -0.67 2.65
N LEU A 30 5.90 -0.12 1.46
CA LEU A 30 6.77 -0.76 0.46
C LEU A 30 8.24 -0.79 0.88
N PHE A 31 8.75 0.27 1.51
CA PHE A 31 10.13 0.34 1.98
C PHE A 31 10.43 -0.74 3.02
N HIS A 32 9.52 -0.97 3.97
CA HIS A 32 9.69 -1.99 5.00
C HIS A 32 9.52 -3.43 4.50
N ARG A 33 8.90 -3.64 3.33
CA ARG A 33 8.56 -4.97 2.83
C ARG A 33 9.37 -5.42 1.60
N LEU A 34 9.92 -4.50 0.82
CA LEU A 34 10.76 -4.83 -0.33
C LEU A 34 12.15 -5.27 0.15
N PHE A 35 12.37 -6.58 0.20
CA PHE A 35 13.70 -7.16 0.39
C PHE A 35 14.55 -6.92 -0.85
N GLY A 36 15.43 -5.91 -0.84
CA GLY A 36 16.33 -5.61 -1.95
C GLY A 36 17.13 -4.32 -1.76
N THR A 37 17.98 -4.00 -2.73
CA THR A 37 18.84 -2.80 -2.77
C THR A 37 18.06 -1.54 -3.14
N VAL A 38 16.90 -1.34 -2.52
CA VAL A 38 16.12 -0.12 -2.70
C VAL A 38 16.80 1.02 -1.96
N LYS A 39 17.08 2.10 -2.69
CA LYS A 39 17.66 3.31 -2.11
C LYS A 39 16.62 3.96 -1.17
N PRO A 40 16.97 4.24 0.09
CA PRO A 40 16.06 4.93 0.99
C PRO A 40 15.83 6.37 0.52
N GLN A 41 14.59 6.83 0.67
CA GLN A 41 14.17 8.23 0.54
C GLN A 41 13.40 8.61 1.80
N ILE A 42 13.48 9.87 2.22
CA ILE A 42 12.67 10.41 3.30
C ILE A 42 11.59 11.30 2.69
N PHE A 43 10.36 11.13 3.14
CA PHE A 43 9.21 11.95 2.79
C PHE A 43 8.77 12.71 4.04
N ASP A 44 8.94 14.03 4.04
CA ASP A 44 8.44 14.87 5.12
C ASP A 44 6.98 15.22 4.85
N VAL A 45 6.08 14.71 5.68
CA VAL A 45 4.65 14.97 5.59
C VAL A 45 4.15 15.49 6.95
N LEU A 46 3.64 16.72 6.94
CA LEU A 46 3.35 17.47 8.17
C LEU A 46 4.62 17.62 9.01
N ASP A 47 4.68 16.96 10.17
CA ASP A 47 5.82 16.95 11.10
C ASP A 47 6.43 15.54 11.26
N VAL A 48 6.15 14.62 10.33
CA VAL A 48 6.61 13.23 10.38
C VAL A 48 7.48 12.93 9.16
N SER A 49 8.72 12.51 9.42
CA SER A 49 9.67 12.03 8.41
C SER A 49 9.45 10.54 8.14
N MET A 50 8.78 10.23 7.05
CA MET A 50 8.40 8.87 6.65
C MET A 50 9.47 8.25 5.74
N PRO A 51 9.97 7.04 6.01
CA PRO A 51 10.90 6.37 5.12
C PRO A 51 10.16 5.89 3.88
N GLY A 52 10.86 5.81 2.76
CA GLY A 52 10.27 5.42 1.49
C GLY A 52 11.32 4.97 0.46
N VAL A 53 10.82 4.60 -0.71
CA VAL A 53 11.62 3.97 -1.77
C VAL A 53 11.94 4.96 -2.87
N ASN A 54 13.22 5.19 -3.15
CA ASN A 54 13.70 5.97 -4.29
C ASN A 54 13.81 5.09 -5.55
N ASP A 55 12.67 4.64 -6.06
CA ASP A 55 12.56 3.90 -7.31
C ASP A 55 11.46 4.53 -8.18
N GLU A 56 11.80 4.87 -9.42
CA GLU A 56 10.91 5.60 -10.32
C GLU A 56 9.69 4.75 -10.73
N GLY A 57 9.87 3.43 -10.89
CA GLY A 57 8.79 2.50 -11.21
C GLY A 57 7.77 2.39 -10.06
N MET A 58 8.27 2.25 -8.83
CA MET A 58 7.44 2.24 -7.61
C MET A 58 6.73 3.59 -7.41
N LYS A 59 7.44 4.70 -7.58
CA LYS A 59 6.89 6.05 -7.46
C LYS A 59 5.74 6.27 -8.43
N GLN A 60 5.90 5.88 -9.69
CA GLN A 60 4.85 5.99 -10.71
C GLN A 60 3.66 5.06 -10.42
N LEU A 61 3.91 3.84 -9.94
CA LEU A 61 2.86 2.91 -9.55
C LEU A 61 2.03 3.47 -8.39
N VAL A 62 2.69 3.95 -7.32
CA VAL A 62 2.02 4.57 -6.16
C VAL A 62 1.23 5.79 -6.63
N HIS A 63 1.83 6.68 -7.42
CA HIS A 63 1.17 7.86 -7.97
C HIS A 63 -0.11 7.52 -8.74
N SER A 64 -0.02 6.57 -9.67
CA SER A 64 -1.17 6.15 -10.47
C SER A 64 -2.32 5.62 -9.59
N LYS A 65 -2.00 4.86 -8.54
CA LYS A 65 -3.01 4.30 -7.62
C LYS A 65 -3.61 5.35 -6.70
N VAL A 66 -2.81 6.28 -6.19
CA VAL A 66 -3.29 7.40 -5.37
C VAL A 66 -4.18 8.33 -6.20
N GLU A 67 -3.83 8.63 -7.45
CA GLU A 67 -4.67 9.45 -8.34
C GLU A 67 -5.99 8.75 -8.67
N ALA A 68 -5.96 7.45 -8.96
CA ALA A 68 -7.19 6.69 -9.20
C ALA A 68 -8.10 6.67 -7.97
N PHE A 69 -7.52 6.49 -6.79
CA PHE A 69 -8.24 6.55 -5.51
C PHE A 69 -8.83 7.94 -5.26
N TRP A 70 -8.05 9.00 -5.47
CA TRP A 70 -8.48 10.37 -5.30
C TRP A 70 -9.70 10.71 -6.19
N LYS A 71 -9.62 10.37 -7.48
CA LYS A 71 -10.74 10.56 -8.42
C LYS A 71 -11.99 9.78 -8.01
N SER A 72 -11.81 8.58 -7.46
CA SER A 72 -12.92 7.75 -6.98
C SER A 72 -13.62 8.34 -5.75
N ILE A 73 -12.88 8.95 -4.82
CA ILE A 73 -13.48 9.56 -3.62
C ILE A 73 -14.06 10.95 -3.92
N GLU A 74 -13.39 11.75 -4.76
CA GLU A 74 -13.84 13.11 -5.07
C GLU A 74 -15.19 13.12 -5.81
N GLY A 75 -15.48 12.09 -6.60
CA GLY A 75 -16.78 11.88 -7.24
C GLY A 75 -17.79 11.08 -6.42
N GLY A 76 -17.41 10.58 -5.23
CA GLY A 76 -18.25 9.72 -4.39
C GLY A 76 -19.15 10.48 -3.43
N VAL A 77 -20.31 9.91 -3.11
CA VAL A 77 -21.25 10.46 -2.10
C VAL A 77 -20.64 10.39 -0.69
N ASN A 78 -19.83 9.35 -0.44
CA ASN A 78 -19.11 9.16 0.80
C ASN A 78 -17.66 9.59 0.61
N LYS A 79 -17.19 10.52 1.44
CA LYS A 79 -15.79 10.98 1.47
C LYS A 79 -14.84 9.98 2.15
N ARG A 80 -15.13 8.69 2.04
CA ARG A 80 -14.39 7.59 2.66
C ARG A 80 -14.03 6.55 1.61
N GLY A 81 -12.85 5.96 1.72
CA GLY A 81 -12.45 4.84 0.89
C GLY A 81 -11.35 4.02 1.53
N GLN A 82 -10.97 2.95 0.85
CA GLN A 82 -9.96 2.01 1.34
C GLN A 82 -8.96 1.70 0.22
N ILE A 83 -7.68 1.69 0.57
CA ILE A 83 -6.60 1.18 -0.29
C ILE A 83 -6.09 -0.11 0.34
N ILE A 84 -6.07 -1.17 -0.45
CA ILE A 84 -5.58 -2.48 -0.02
C ILE A 84 -4.28 -2.78 -0.75
N VAL A 85 -3.20 -2.99 0.01
CA VAL A 85 -1.92 -3.47 -0.51
C VAL A 85 -1.77 -4.94 -0.12
N THR A 86 -1.70 -5.80 -1.12
CA THR A 86 -1.57 -7.25 -0.91
C THR A 86 -0.20 -7.71 -1.38
N PHE A 87 0.60 -8.25 -0.46
CA PHE A 87 1.86 -8.90 -0.78
C PHE A 87 1.60 -10.37 -1.10
N SER A 88 2.02 -10.79 -2.28
CA SER A 88 1.91 -12.19 -2.70
C SER A 88 3.26 -12.69 -3.19
N GLU A 89 3.63 -13.89 -2.76
CA GLU A 89 4.78 -14.55 -3.34
C GLU A 89 4.41 -15.04 -4.74
N LYS A 90 5.13 -14.60 -5.76
CA LYS A 90 5.10 -15.27 -7.04
C LYS A 90 5.87 -16.58 -6.87
N ARG A 91 5.18 -17.66 -6.53
CA ARG A 91 5.74 -19.00 -6.71
C ARG A 91 6.03 -19.14 -8.19
N THR A 92 7.28 -18.96 -8.61
CA THR A 92 7.75 -19.44 -9.89
C THR A 92 7.56 -20.95 -9.84
N GLN A 93 6.50 -21.43 -10.48
CA GLN A 93 6.23 -22.84 -10.59
C GLN A 93 7.41 -23.47 -11.33
N LYS A 94 8.39 -24.03 -10.59
CA LYS A 94 9.41 -24.87 -11.18
C LYS A 94 8.72 -26.19 -11.56
N ARG A 95 8.49 -26.35 -12.88
CA ARG A 95 8.07 -27.54 -13.64
C ARG A 95 6.58 -27.97 -13.54
N TRP A 96 5.87 -27.89 -14.66
CA TRP A 96 5.78 -29.03 -15.58
C TRP A 96 5.57 -28.52 -17.02
N PHE A 97 6.59 -28.67 -17.87
CA PHE A 97 6.34 -28.70 -19.31
C PHE A 97 5.75 -30.08 -19.59
N SER A 98 4.43 -30.17 -19.70
CA SER A 98 3.82 -31.19 -20.54
C SER A 98 3.51 -30.53 -21.87
N THR A 99 4.39 -30.83 -22.83
CA THR A 99 4.14 -30.92 -24.27
C THR A 99 2.95 -30.14 -24.81
N GLY A 100 3.26 -29.18 -25.67
CA GLY A 100 2.34 -28.74 -26.72
C GLY A 100 1.93 -27.29 -26.60
N GLU A 101 2.51 -26.50 -27.50
CA GLU A 101 1.90 -25.30 -28.08
C GLU A 101 2.18 -23.96 -27.39
N VAL A 102 2.75 -23.09 -28.23
CA VAL A 102 3.31 -21.77 -27.99
C VAL A 102 2.19 -20.79 -27.61
N CYS A 103 2.25 -20.19 -26.42
CA CYS A 103 1.44 -19.01 -26.13
C CYS A 103 2.18 -17.75 -26.59
N HIS A 104 1.68 -17.16 -27.68
CA HIS A 104 2.04 -15.83 -28.12
C HIS A 104 1.86 -14.81 -26.98
N LEU A 105 2.93 -14.09 -26.65
CA LEU A 105 2.83 -12.90 -25.79
C LEU A 105 2.54 -11.70 -26.70
N THR A 106 1.28 -11.25 -26.71
CA THR A 106 0.96 -9.88 -27.14
C THR A 106 0.80 -8.99 -25.91
N ASN A 107 1.34 -7.77 -26.02
CA ASN A 107 1.27 -6.75 -25.00
C ASN A 107 -0.19 -6.44 -24.63
N ALA A 108 -0.59 -6.75 -23.39
CA ALA A 108 -1.85 -6.32 -22.82
C ALA A 108 -1.60 -5.47 -21.58
N GLY A 109 -1.60 -4.15 -21.77
CA GLY A 109 -1.91 -3.21 -20.71
C GLY A 109 -3.42 -3.22 -20.46
N SER A 110 -3.84 -3.64 -19.27
CA SER A 110 -5.04 -3.21 -18.55
C SER A 110 -5.23 -4.11 -17.34
N ILE A 111 -5.16 -3.50 -16.15
CA ILE A 111 -5.43 -4.17 -14.88
C ILE A 111 -6.94 -4.11 -14.66
N SER A 112 -7.67 -5.04 -15.27
CA SER A 112 -9.08 -5.31 -14.91
C SER A 112 -9.56 -6.74 -15.17
N GLU A 113 -8.78 -7.62 -15.80
CA GLU A 113 -9.17 -9.04 -16.00
C GLU A 113 -8.07 -10.01 -15.58
N LEU A 114 -7.93 -10.25 -14.28
CA LEU A 114 -7.29 -11.48 -13.77
C LEU A 114 -8.01 -11.97 -12.50
N THR A 115 -9.34 -12.04 -12.55
CA THR A 115 -10.13 -12.90 -11.65
C THR A 115 -10.57 -14.15 -12.39
N SER A 116 -9.60 -14.95 -12.84
CA SER A 116 -9.83 -16.37 -13.12
C SER A 116 -9.35 -17.18 -11.90
N PRO A 117 -10.24 -17.88 -11.17
CA PRO A 117 -9.87 -18.57 -9.92
C PRO A 117 -8.94 -19.77 -10.09
N ARG A 118 -8.50 -20.10 -11.31
CA ARG A 118 -7.89 -21.40 -11.61
C ARG A 118 -6.40 -21.41 -11.89
N PHE A 119 -5.71 -20.26 -12.00
CA PHE A 119 -4.36 -20.29 -12.57
C PHE A 119 -3.19 -19.85 -11.70
N LEU A 120 -3.37 -19.29 -10.51
CA LEU A 120 -2.22 -18.96 -9.67
C LEU A 120 -2.57 -19.16 -8.20
N GLY A 121 -1.99 -20.21 -7.61
CA GLY A 121 -1.86 -20.35 -6.16
C GLY A 121 -0.99 -19.25 -5.57
N ARG A 122 -1.45 -18.00 -5.61
CA ARG A 122 -0.93 -16.89 -4.81
C ARG A 122 -1.47 -17.10 -3.41
N SER A 123 -0.67 -17.69 -2.52
CA SER A 123 -0.94 -17.54 -1.10
C SER A 123 -0.64 -16.09 -0.76
N ALA A 124 -1.65 -15.26 -0.53
CA ALA A 124 -1.45 -13.88 -0.11
C ALA A 124 -0.66 -13.92 1.20
N LEU A 125 0.56 -13.42 1.26
CA LEU A 125 1.36 -13.55 2.47
C LEU A 125 0.90 -12.56 3.54
N GLU A 126 0.45 -11.39 3.12
CA GLU A 126 0.12 -10.28 4.00
C GLU A 126 -0.77 -9.26 3.28
N GLN A 127 -1.66 -8.61 4.04
CA GLN A 127 -2.53 -7.55 3.53
C GLN A 127 -2.47 -6.32 4.44
N TRP A 128 -2.14 -5.17 3.85
CA TRP A 128 -2.23 -3.86 4.48
C TRP A 128 -3.47 -3.14 3.97
N ILE A 129 -4.27 -2.66 4.90
CA ILE A 129 -5.55 -2.01 4.63
C ILE A 129 -5.46 -0.59 5.14
N VAL A 130 -5.40 0.37 4.24
CA VAL A 130 -5.39 1.80 4.57
C VAL A 130 -6.80 2.34 4.38
N ASN A 131 -7.49 2.59 5.48
CA ASN A 131 -8.77 3.27 5.50
C ASN A 131 -8.52 4.77 5.49
N ALA A 132 -9.10 5.48 4.53
CA ALA A 132 -8.95 6.92 4.40
C ALA A 132 -10.32 7.61 4.49
N GLU A 133 -10.44 8.56 5.40
CA GLU A 133 -11.59 9.43 5.54
C GLU A 133 -11.19 10.88 5.25
N ILE A 134 -11.79 11.51 4.25
CA ILE A 134 -11.54 12.92 3.95
C ILE A 134 -12.46 13.79 4.81
N ARG A 135 -11.86 14.63 5.66
CA ARG A 135 -12.54 15.71 6.39
C ARG A 135 -11.97 17.06 5.99
N GLN A 136 -12.81 18.09 6.03
CA GLN A 136 -12.38 19.48 5.85
C GLN A 136 -12.57 20.20 7.18
N PRO A 137 -11.49 20.50 7.93
CA PRO A 137 -11.58 21.33 9.10
C PRO A 137 -12.01 22.74 8.69
N THR A 138 -12.92 23.34 9.46
CA THR A 138 -13.56 24.61 9.09
C THR A 138 -12.81 25.82 9.65
N THR A 139 -12.02 25.62 10.71
CA THR A 139 -11.28 26.67 11.39
C THR A 139 -9.78 26.34 11.49
N ASP A 140 -8.93 27.38 11.55
CA ASP A 140 -7.47 27.20 11.67
C ASP A 140 -7.06 26.46 12.95
N ARG A 141 -7.77 26.68 14.06
CA ARG A 141 -7.52 25.97 15.33
C ARG A 141 -7.88 24.49 15.23
N GLU A 142 -8.99 24.15 14.58
CA GLU A 142 -9.33 22.75 14.29
C GLU A 142 -8.31 22.12 13.35
N ARG A 143 -7.81 22.87 12.36
CA ARG A 143 -6.81 22.40 11.41
C ARG A 143 -5.47 22.07 12.08
N GLN A 144 -5.03 22.88 13.05
CA GLN A 144 -3.82 22.58 13.83
C GLN A 144 -3.98 21.29 14.64
N LYS A 145 -5.11 21.14 15.36
CA LYS A 145 -5.40 19.91 16.11
C LYS A 145 -5.50 18.69 15.18
N PHE A 146 -6.18 18.86 14.05
CA PHE A 146 -6.34 17.83 13.02
C PHE A 146 -4.99 17.35 12.47
N ASN A 147 -4.09 18.29 12.14
CA ASN A 147 -2.75 17.95 11.66
C ASN A 147 -1.94 17.22 12.74
N ALA A 148 -2.06 17.61 14.01
CA ALA A 148 -1.39 16.93 15.12
C ALA A 148 -1.93 15.50 15.32
N ASP A 149 -3.26 15.32 15.26
CA ASP A 149 -3.90 14.01 15.35
C ASP A 149 -3.49 13.10 14.18
N LEU A 150 -3.40 13.66 12.96
CA LEU A 150 -2.91 12.94 11.78
C LEU A 150 -1.43 12.57 11.91
N ALA A 151 -0.58 13.48 12.36
CA ALA A 151 0.84 13.19 12.62
C ALA A 151 1.00 12.04 13.64
N ALA A 152 0.24 12.08 14.74
CA ALA A 152 0.23 10.99 15.72
C ALA A 152 -0.22 9.65 15.11
N ALA A 153 -1.25 9.65 14.26
CA ALA A 153 -1.69 8.46 13.56
C ALA A 153 -0.62 7.90 12.59
N LEU A 154 0.13 8.77 11.91
CA LEU A 154 1.24 8.38 11.05
C LEU A 154 2.38 7.75 11.85
N THR A 155 2.76 8.36 12.98
CA THR A 155 3.77 7.80 13.89
C THR A 155 3.32 6.43 14.41
N GLN A 156 2.07 6.30 14.86
CA GLN A 156 1.51 5.02 15.32
C GLN A 156 1.50 3.97 14.19
N SER A 157 1.25 4.39 12.95
CA SER A 157 1.31 3.51 11.78
C SER A 157 2.72 3.00 11.54
N LEU A 158 3.74 3.86 11.65
CA LEU A 158 5.15 3.46 11.56
C LEU A 158 5.56 2.51 12.68
N GLU A 159 5.16 2.81 13.92
CA GLU A 159 5.41 1.91 15.06
C GLU A 159 4.75 0.55 14.86
N THR A 160 3.52 0.53 14.33
CA THR A 160 2.80 -0.70 13.98
C THR A 160 3.55 -1.47 12.89
N MET A 161 4.01 -0.78 11.84
CA MET A 161 4.82 -1.36 10.77
C MET A 161 6.12 -1.97 11.29
N LEU A 162 6.86 -1.25 12.13
CA LEU A 162 8.12 -1.71 12.72
C LEU A 162 7.92 -2.87 13.70
N THR A 163 6.90 -2.78 14.55
CA THR A 163 6.58 -3.82 15.54
C THR A 163 6.16 -5.10 14.84
N TYR A 164 5.32 -4.99 13.81
CA TYR A 164 4.87 -6.14 13.04
C TYR A 164 6.01 -6.77 12.22
N THR A 165 6.82 -5.97 11.52
CA THR A 165 7.96 -6.50 10.74
C THR A 165 9.03 -7.14 11.63
N SER A 166 9.21 -6.64 12.86
CA SER A 166 10.12 -7.22 13.85
C SER A 166 9.55 -8.46 14.55
N SER A 167 8.23 -8.64 14.54
CA SER A 167 7.54 -9.79 15.14
C SER A 167 7.85 -11.10 14.41
N GLU A 168 7.79 -12.20 15.13
CA GLU A 168 8.01 -13.55 14.61
C GLU A 168 7.04 -13.88 13.46
N GLN A 169 5.81 -13.37 13.50
CA GLN A 169 4.84 -13.47 12.39
C GLN A 169 5.26 -12.67 11.14
N GLY A 170 5.83 -11.47 11.31
CA GLY A 170 6.34 -10.66 10.21
C GLY A 170 7.56 -11.31 9.56
N ARG A 171 8.48 -11.86 10.37
CA ARG A 171 9.65 -12.62 9.91
C ARG A 171 9.27 -13.92 9.20
N ALA A 172 8.27 -14.65 9.71
CA ALA A 172 7.78 -15.90 9.11
C ALA A 172 7.06 -15.70 7.77
N ALA A 173 6.63 -14.47 7.47
CA ALA A 173 6.05 -14.11 6.17
C ALA A 173 7.12 -13.82 5.09
N VAL A 174 8.41 -13.95 5.42
CA VAL A 174 9.53 -13.80 4.48
C VAL A 174 10.02 -15.21 4.12
N PRO A 175 9.95 -15.62 2.85
CA PRO A 175 10.51 -16.91 2.43
C PRO A 175 12.03 -16.89 2.63
N SER A 176 12.54 -17.87 3.37
CA SER A 176 13.98 -18.19 3.49
C SER A 176 14.57 -18.69 2.18
#